data_AF-A0A2H0UKQ2-F1
#
_entry.id   AF-A0A2H0UKQ2-F1
#
_cell.length_a   1.000
_cell.length_b   1.000
_cell.length_c   1.000
_cell.angle_alpha   90.00
_cell.angle_beta   90.00
_cell.angle_gamma   90.00
#
_symmetry.space_group_name_H-M   'P 1'
#
loop_
_entity.id
_entity.type
_entity.pdbx_description
1 polymer ?
#
loop_
_entity_poly.entity_id
_entity_poly.type
_entity_poly.pdbx_seq_one_letter_code
_entity_poly.pdbx_strand_id
1 'polypeptide(L)'
;MLDFVIQMAFMASLAVIVYMLARAMPRVAEQFWEEDQPKSSLDRFLERIPLERIDIALHQILIKMLRKSKIVILKIDNAINEYLEQLKKKSGSSGHKEHMDLLSGNGNGKELPPEDPEELKEE
;
A
#
# COMPACT_ATOMS: atom_id res chain seq x y z
N MET A 1 13.80 -11.84 17.11
CA MET A 1 13.70 -10.35 17.10
C MET A 1 12.31 -9.91 16.67
N LEU A 2 11.82 -10.37 15.52
CA LEU A 2 10.50 -10.02 15.00
C LEU A 2 9.37 -10.51 15.94
N ASP A 3 9.51 -11.70 16.53
CA ASP A 3 8.55 -12.24 17.50
C ASP A 3 8.42 -11.38 18.75
N PHE A 4 9.53 -10.80 19.24
CA PHE A 4 9.51 -9.89 20.39
C PHE A 4 8.77 -8.60 20.06
N VAL A 5 8.97 -8.05 18.86
CA VAL A 5 8.27 -6.84 18.40
C VAL A 5 6.78 -7.10 18.22
N ILE A 6 6.40 -8.24 17.63
CA ILE A 6 5.00 -8.63 17.48
C ILE A 6 4.35 -8.89 18.84
N GLN A 7 5.03 -9.58 19.75
CA GLN A 7 4.53 -9.86 21.09
C GLN A 7 4.33 -8.56 21.89
N MET A 8 5.26 -7.60 21.78
CA MET A 8 5.13 -6.29 22.42
C MET A 8 3.95 -5.50 21.84
N ALA A 9 3.80 -5.49 20.50
CA ALA A 9 2.66 -4.85 19.84
C ALA A 9 1.32 -5.49 20.23
N PHE A 10 1.28 -6.82 20.37
CA PHE A 10 0.11 -7.57 20.82
C PHE A 10 -0.23 -7.27 22.29
N MET A 11 0.76 -7.21 23.17
CA MET A 11 0.53 -6.84 24.58
C MET A 11 0.08 -5.38 24.72
N ALA A 12 0.61 -4.47 23.91
CA ALA A 12 0.19 -3.08 23.88
C ALA A 12 -1.26 -2.93 23.40
N SER A 13 -1.68 -3.64 22.35
CA SER A 13 -3.07 -3.61 21.88
C SER A 13 -4.03 -4.21 22.91
N LEU A 14 -3.63 -5.29 23.59
CA LEU A 14 -4.39 -5.88 24.70
C LEU A 14 -4.57 -4.87 25.83
N ALA A 15 -3.51 -4.17 26.23
CA ALA A 15 -3.57 -3.16 27.29
C ALA A 15 -4.54 -2.01 26.95
N VAL A 16 -4.56 -1.57 25.69
CA VAL A 16 -5.51 -0.54 25.21
C VAL A 16 -6.95 -1.03 25.29
N ILE A 17 -7.23 -2.27 24.87
CA ILE A 17 -8.57 -2.85 24.94
C ILE A 17 -9.03 -2.97 26.39
N VAL A 18 -8.18 -3.50 27.28
CA VAL A 18 -8.49 -3.63 28.71
C VAL A 18 -8.73 -2.26 29.34
N TYR A 19 -7.92 -1.25 28.99
CA TYR A 19 -8.09 0.12 29.44
C TYR A 19 -9.42 0.72 28.96
N MET A 20 -9.79 0.52 27.69
CA MET A 20 -11.11 0.96 27.19
C MET A 20 -12.25 0.25 27.90
N LEU A 21 -12.13 -1.05 28.17
CA LEU A 21 -13.16 -1.83 28.86
C LEU A 21 -13.33 -1.36 30.31
N ALA A 22 -12.22 -1.14 31.02
CA ALA A 22 -12.23 -0.60 32.39
C ALA A 22 -12.82 0.82 32.45
N ARG A 23 -12.67 1.60 31.39
CA ARG A 23 -13.24 2.95 31.27
C ARG A 23 -14.72 2.94 30.86
N ALA A 24 -15.10 2.01 29.98
CA ALA A 24 -16.47 1.85 29.50
C ALA A 24 -17.38 1.16 30.52
N MET A 25 -16.79 0.42 31.47
CA MET A 25 -17.55 -0.09 32.61
C MET A 25 -18.10 1.08 33.41
N PRO A 26 -19.44 1.20 33.54
CA PRO A 26 -20.04 2.21 34.38
C PRO A 26 -19.59 1.92 35.81
N ARG A 27 -18.78 2.82 36.37
CA ARG A 27 -18.46 2.76 37.80
C ARG A 27 -19.79 2.92 38.51
N VAL A 28 -20.28 1.84 39.13
CA VAL A 28 -21.32 1.88 40.16
C VAL A 28 -20.74 2.62 41.36
N ALA A 29 -20.59 3.93 41.20
CA ALA A 29 -20.50 4.85 42.32
C ALA A 29 -21.94 5.13 42.71
N GLU A 30 -22.30 4.64 43.89
CA GLU A 30 -23.56 4.95 44.54
C GLU A 30 -23.81 6.46 44.46
N GLN A 31 -25.03 6.78 44.08
CA GLN A 31 -25.56 8.13 43.96
C GLN A 31 -25.61 8.80 45.34
N PHE A 32 -24.48 9.26 45.86
CA PHE A 32 -24.48 10.21 46.95
C PHE A 32 -23.35 11.20 46.71
N TRP A 33 -23.70 12.48 46.74
CA TRP A 33 -22.84 13.66 46.54
C TRP A 33 -22.63 14.06 45.07
N GLU A 34 -23.48 15.01 44.65
CA GLU A 34 -23.24 15.88 43.50
C GLU A 34 -21.91 16.65 43.63
N GLU A 35 -21.43 17.09 42.47
CA GLU A 35 -20.28 17.96 42.19
C GLU A 35 -18.90 17.28 42.02
N ASP A 36 -18.40 17.47 40.80
CA ASP A 36 -17.04 17.22 40.32
C ASP A 36 -16.54 15.77 40.32
N GLN A 37 -17.09 14.98 39.40
CA GLN A 37 -16.24 13.97 38.76
C GLN A 37 -15.00 14.67 38.19
N PRO A 38 -13.77 14.26 38.55
CA PRO A 38 -12.58 14.88 37.99
C PRO A 38 -12.56 14.55 36.49
N LYS A 39 -13.00 15.49 35.65
CA LYS A 39 -12.84 15.40 34.20
C LYS A 39 -11.38 15.08 33.95
N SER A 40 -11.11 13.84 33.53
CA SER A 40 -9.75 13.37 33.29
C SER A 40 -9.09 14.35 32.33
N SER A 41 -7.82 14.70 32.55
CA SER A 41 -7.13 15.67 31.69
C SER A 41 -7.14 15.26 30.20
N LEU A 42 -7.37 13.98 29.92
CA LEU A 42 -7.57 13.44 28.58
C LEU A 42 -8.97 13.73 28.01
N ASP A 43 -10.01 13.84 28.83
CA ASP A 43 -11.36 14.20 28.36
C ASP A 43 -11.43 15.64 27.88
N ARG A 44 -10.80 16.56 28.61
CA ARG A 44 -10.65 17.94 28.15
C ARG A 44 -9.80 18.04 26.88
N PHE A 45 -8.88 17.10 26.68
CA PHE A 45 -8.08 17.03 25.47
C PHE A 45 -8.92 16.49 24.29
N LEU A 46 -9.68 15.41 24.50
CA LEU A 46 -10.57 14.82 23.49
C LEU A 46 -11.73 15.74 23.08
N GLU A 47 -12.35 16.45 24.03
CA GLU A 47 -13.39 17.46 23.77
C GLU A 47 -12.86 18.61 22.88
N ARG A 48 -11.54 18.85 22.91
CA ARG A 48 -10.88 19.89 22.11
C ARG A 48 -10.40 19.37 20.75
N ILE A 49 -10.53 18.07 20.46
CA ILE A 49 -10.18 17.53 19.15
C ILE A 49 -11.45 17.53 18.28
N PRO A 50 -11.54 18.42 17.27
CA PRO A 50 -12.65 18.39 16.34
C PRO A 50 -12.55 17.12 15.47
N LEU A 51 -13.43 16.16 15.73
CA LEU A 51 -13.48 14.84 15.07
C LEU A 51 -13.56 14.96 13.53
N GLU A 52 -14.27 15.95 13.02
CA GLU A 52 -14.36 16.24 11.58
C GLU A 52 -13.01 16.54 10.94
N ARG A 53 -12.07 17.16 11.68
CA ARG A 53 -10.74 17.45 11.14
C ARG A 53 -9.85 16.21 11.12
N ILE A 54 -10.07 15.27 12.03
CA ILE A 54 -9.32 14.01 12.06
C ILE A 54 -9.67 13.19 10.82
N ASP A 55 -10.95 13.08 10.47
CA ASP A 55 -11.38 12.28 9.33
C ASP A 55 -10.76 12.78 8.01
N ILE A 56 -10.78 14.10 7.78
CA ILE A 56 -10.16 14.72 6.60
C ILE A 56 -8.64 14.51 6.58
N ALA A 57 -7.98 14.70 7.73
CA ALA A 57 -6.54 14.51 7.84
C ALA A 57 -6.14 13.04 7.62
N LEU A 58 -6.88 12.10 8.21
CA LEU A 58 -6.69 10.67 8.03
C LEU A 58 -6.86 10.29 6.57
N HIS A 59 -7.92 10.76 5.90
CA HIS A 59 -8.15 10.46 4.49
C HIS A 59 -6.95 10.90 3.61
N GLN A 60 -6.42 12.11 3.84
CA GLN A 60 -5.25 12.59 3.11
C GLN A 60 -3.97 11.82 3.42
N ILE A 61 -3.76 11.45 4.69
CA ILE A 61 -2.60 10.64 5.13
C ILE A 61 -2.69 9.25 4.52
N LEU A 62 -3.88 8.63 4.55
CA LEU A 62 -4.12 7.29 4.03
C LEU A 62 -3.83 7.25 2.53
N ILE A 63 -4.32 8.23 1.75
CA ILE A 63 -4.00 8.33 0.32
C ILE A 63 -2.49 8.41 0.07
N LYS A 64 -1.77 9.23 0.85
CA LYS A 64 -0.31 9.36 0.73
C LYS A 64 0.40 8.05 1.11
N MET A 65 -0.05 7.38 2.17
CA MET A 65 0.49 6.11 2.61
C MET A 65 0.26 5.01 1.56
N LEU A 66 -0.95 4.91 1.00
CA LEU A 66 -1.27 3.95 -0.07
C LEU A 66 -0.42 4.19 -1.33
N ARG A 67 -0.20 5.46 -1.69
CA ARG A 67 0.68 5.79 -2.81
C ARG A 67 2.12 5.34 -2.55
N LYS A 68 2.62 5.57 -1.34
CA LYS A 68 3.97 5.14 -0.94
C LYS A 68 4.06 3.62 -0.86
N SER A 69 3.06 2.93 -0.31
CA SER A 69 3.05 1.46 -0.22
C SER A 69 3.02 0.81 -1.59
N LYS A 70 2.24 1.34 -2.55
CA LYS A 70 2.25 0.88 -3.95
C LYS A 70 3.65 0.94 -4.56
N ILE A 71 4.36 2.05 -4.36
CA ILE A 71 5.72 2.22 -4.87
C ILE A 71 6.70 1.26 -4.18
N VAL A 72 6.56 1.07 -2.86
CA VAL A 72 7.40 0.14 -2.09
C VAL A 72 7.19 -1.30 -2.56
N ILE A 73 5.94 -1.72 -2.76
CA ILE A 73 5.60 -3.04 -3.31
C ILE A 73 6.23 -3.23 -4.69
N LEU A 74 6.08 -2.25 -5.58
CA LEU A 74 6.69 -2.32 -6.92
C LEU A 74 8.23 -2.43 -6.86
N LYS A 75 8.87 -1.75 -5.91
CA LYS A 75 10.32 -1.88 -5.70
C LYS A 75 10.71 -3.25 -5.19
N ILE A 76 9.90 -3.83 -4.30
CA ILE A 76 10.11 -5.19 -3.79
C ILE A 76 9.93 -6.19 -4.93
N ASP A 77 8.88 -6.05 -5.74
CA ASP A 77 8.64 -6.93 -6.90
C ASP A 77 9.80 -6.85 -7.90
N ASN A 78 10.29 -5.65 -8.21
CA ASN A 78 11.46 -5.47 -9.08
C ASN A 78 12.73 -6.10 -8.49
N ALA A 79 12.98 -5.94 -7.18
CA ALA A 79 14.14 -6.53 -6.52
C ALA A 79 14.07 -8.07 -6.52
N ILE A 80 12.87 -8.64 -6.34
CA ILE A 80 12.64 -10.08 -6.41
C ILE A 80 12.90 -10.59 -7.84
N ASN A 81 12.40 -9.90 -8.86
CA ASN A 81 12.65 -10.25 -10.26
C ASN A 81 14.13 -10.22 -10.61
N GLU A 82 14.85 -9.18 -10.19
CA GLU A 82 16.30 -9.08 -10.43
C GLU A 82 17.06 -10.24 -9.76
N TYR A 83 16.66 -10.60 -8.53
CA TYR A 83 17.24 -11.74 -7.83
C TYR A 83 16.94 -13.07 -8.52
N LEU A 84 15.71 -13.27 -9.02
CA LEU A 84 15.32 -14.44 -9.82
C LEU A 84 16.10 -14.54 -11.13
N GLU A 85 16.31 -13.42 -11.83
CA GLU A 85 17.12 -13.37 -13.05
C GLU A 85 18.59 -13.74 -12.76
N GLN A 86 19.16 -13.24 -11.66
CA GLN A 86 20.50 -13.59 -11.23
C GLN A 86 20.63 -15.07 -10.88
N LEU A 87 19.62 -15.65 -10.21
CA LEU A 87 19.58 -17.08 -9.91
C LEU A 87 19.48 -17.93 -11.19
N LYS A 88 18.64 -17.53 -12.15
CA LYS A 88 18.52 -18.21 -13.44
C LYS A 88 19.81 -18.11 -14.27
N LYS A 89 20.48 -16.95 -14.26
CA LYS A 89 21.77 -16.75 -14.92
C LYS A 89 22.89 -17.57 -14.28
N LYS A 90 22.85 -17.74 -12.95
CA LYS A 90 23.80 -18.57 -12.20
C LYS A 90 23.53 -20.07 -12.38
N SER A 91 22.27 -20.49 -12.54
CA SER A 91 21.90 -21.88 -12.83
C SER A 91 22.07 -22.26 -14.32
N GLY A 92 22.15 -21.29 -15.23
CA GLY A 92 22.29 -21.48 -16.67
C GLY A 92 23.73 -21.56 -17.20
N SER A 93 24.76 -21.58 -16.34
CA SER A 93 26.16 -21.77 -16.77
C SER A 93 26.51 -23.25 -17.03
N SER A 94 25.69 -23.90 -17.85
CA SER A 94 26.00 -25.12 -18.60
C SER A 94 25.03 -25.17 -19.79
N GLY A 95 25.39 -24.51 -20.90
CA GLY A 95 24.63 -24.63 -22.15
C GLY A 95 24.70 -23.42 -23.07
N HIS A 96 25.77 -23.36 -23.85
CA HIS A 96 25.79 -22.96 -25.26
C HIS A 96 25.25 -21.57 -25.66
N LYS A 97 26.19 -20.70 -26.08
CA LYS A 97 25.91 -19.63 -27.05
C LYS A 97 25.46 -20.29 -28.36
N GLU A 98 24.33 -19.88 -28.92
CA GLU A 98 24.22 -19.53 -30.35
C GLU A 98 22.85 -18.94 -30.69
N HIS A 99 22.91 -17.92 -31.57
CA HIS A 99 21.86 -17.33 -32.38
C HIS A 99 20.68 -16.58 -31.71
N MET A 100 20.86 -15.27 -31.55
CA MET A 100 19.73 -14.33 -31.73
C MET A 100 20.22 -13.04 -32.42
N ASP A 101 20.87 -13.23 -33.56
CA ASP A 101 21.06 -12.21 -34.60
C ASP A 101 19.91 -12.33 -35.62
N LEU A 102 18.67 -12.10 -35.20
CA LEU A 102 17.53 -11.92 -36.11
C LEU A 102 16.47 -11.09 -35.39
N LEU A 103 16.25 -9.86 -35.88
CA LEU A 103 15.23 -8.83 -35.50
C LEU A 103 15.81 -7.45 -35.12
N SER A 104 17.07 -7.16 -35.47
CA SER A 104 17.48 -5.77 -35.69
C SER A 104 17.39 -5.46 -37.18
N GLY A 105 16.21 -5.04 -37.66
CA GLY A 105 16.09 -4.58 -39.03
C GLY A 105 14.65 -4.39 -39.51
N ASN A 106 14.33 -3.13 -39.78
CA ASN A 106 13.30 -2.71 -40.75
C ASN A 106 11.84 -2.69 -40.28
N GLY A 107 11.52 -1.74 -39.41
CA GLY A 107 10.18 -1.16 -39.27
C GLY A 107 10.13 0.23 -39.92
N ASN A 108 10.38 0.33 -41.23
CA ASN A 108 10.11 1.55 -41.99
C ASN A 108 8.60 1.77 -42.03
N GLY A 109 8.13 2.77 -41.28
CA GLY A 109 6.84 3.40 -41.51
C GLY A 109 6.84 3.98 -42.92
N LYS A 110 6.04 3.37 -43.80
CA LYS A 110 5.60 3.99 -45.04
C LYS A 110 4.09 3.83 -45.10
N GLU A 111 3.47 4.97 -44.90
CA GLU A 111 2.07 5.30 -45.12
C GLU A 111 1.64 4.73 -46.48
N LEU A 112 0.55 3.96 -46.50
CA LEU A 112 -0.19 3.66 -47.72
C LEU A 112 -1.14 4.85 -47.98
N PRO A 113 -1.06 5.54 -49.12
CA PRO A 113 -2.08 6.49 -49.57
C PRO A 113 -3.34 5.76 -50.08
N PRO A 114 -4.48 6.46 -50.20
CA PRO A 114 -5.83 5.88 -50.30
C PRO A 114 -6.09 5.15 -51.62
N GLU A 115 -6.90 4.10 -51.55
CA GLU A 115 -7.50 3.42 -52.71
C GLU A 115 -8.50 4.36 -53.40
N ASP A 116 -8.14 4.88 -54.57
CA ASP A 116 -9.12 5.42 -55.52
C ASP A 116 -9.69 4.26 -56.38
N PRO A 117 -11.02 4.15 -56.51
CA PRO A 117 -11.67 3.06 -57.21
C PRO A 117 -11.95 3.46 -58.65
N GLU A 118 -11.08 3.13 -59.60
CA GLU A 118 -11.43 3.14 -61.03
C GLU A 118 -10.35 2.45 -61.87
N GLU A 119 -10.79 1.86 -62.98
CA GLU A 119 -9.98 1.17 -64.01
C GLU A 119 -9.63 -0.30 -63.77
N LEU A 120 -10.61 -1.17 -64.03
CA LEU A 120 -10.43 -2.35 -64.90
C LEU A 120 -11.77 -2.62 -65.61
N LYS A 121 -12.05 -1.78 -66.61
CA LYS A 121 -12.82 -2.17 -67.79
C LYS A 121 -11.83 -2.78 -68.79
N GLU A 122 -12.29 -3.78 -69.52
CA GLU A 122 -11.67 -4.34 -70.75
C GLU A 122 -10.41 -5.18 -70.44
N GLU A 123 -10.24 -6.43 -70.87
CA GLU A 123 -10.84 -7.27 -71.93
C GLU A 123 -10.98 -8.73 -71.46
#